data_AF-A0A7L9BSV4-F1
#
_entry.id   AF-A0A7L9BSV4-F1
#
_cell.length_a   1.000
_cell.length_b   1.000
_cell.length_c   1.000
_cell.angle_alpha   90.00
_cell.angle_beta   90.00
_cell.angle_gamma   90.00
#
_symmetry.space_group_name_H-M   'P 1'
#
loop_
_entity.id
_entity.type
_entity.pdbx_description
1 polymer ?
#
loop_
_entity_poly.entity_id
_entity_poly.type
_entity_poly.pdbx_seq_one_letter_code
_entity_poly.pdbx_strand_id
1 'polypeptide(L)'
;METVRRWAWAWVVAAVAAVAAVALGALSGCGQIVLPPMDGETARKAGEHRERQAELSRVAGWMTGSFSSRAQAWRDREFRDIRLHAVRIWPNRNDGVWLYVEQAEAERPTRPYRQRVYRLRIQDNGLIVSDVLTLPGEPLRFAEAWKDVSRLGGLTPADLTAKPGCEVVLKRTADDLYEGGTVGEGCASELGGAAYATSDVRVGPDGLDSWDRGFDASGKQVWGSVKGPYEFRRIVP
;
A
#
# COMPACT_ATOMS: atom_id res chain seq x y z
N MET A 1 -23.61 -56.63 -11.54
CA MET A 1 -22.41 -57.46 -11.37
C MET A 1 -21.25 -56.59 -11.80
N GLU A 2 -20.18 -56.29 -11.08
CA GLU A 2 -19.63 -56.64 -9.77
C GLU A 2 -18.49 -55.60 -9.64
N THR A 3 -18.42 -54.81 -8.55
CA THR A 3 -17.33 -54.87 -7.54
C THR A 3 -15.90 -54.81 -8.14
N VAL A 4 -15.00 -53.88 -7.80
CA VAL A 4 -14.34 -53.71 -6.49
C VAL A 4 -13.38 -52.49 -6.53
N ARG A 5 -13.36 -51.73 -5.42
CA ARG A 5 -12.33 -50.76 -4.96
C ARG A 5 -10.93 -51.37 -4.77
N ARG A 6 -9.85 -50.60 -4.98
CA ARG A 6 -8.54 -50.69 -4.26
C ARG A 6 -7.64 -49.50 -4.69
N TRP A 7 -7.27 -48.53 -3.84
CA TRP A 7 -6.20 -48.56 -2.81
C TRP A 7 -4.90 -49.19 -3.36
N ALA A 8 -3.65 -48.70 -3.21
CA ALA A 8 -3.02 -47.50 -2.68
C ALA A 8 -1.47 -47.69 -2.88
N TRP A 9 -0.66 -46.61 -2.81
CA TRP A 9 0.77 -46.54 -2.34
C TRP A 9 1.98 -46.61 -3.34
N ALA A 10 2.70 -45.48 -3.39
CA ALA A 10 4.13 -45.26 -3.03
C ALA A 10 5.32 -45.61 -3.96
N TRP A 11 6.43 -44.86 -3.70
CA TRP A 11 7.85 -44.89 -4.15
C TRP A 11 8.18 -43.98 -5.35
N VAL A 12 8.89 -42.83 -5.27
CA VAL A 12 10.17 -42.36 -4.65
C VAL A 12 11.44 -42.90 -5.33
N VAL A 13 12.20 -42.00 -6.01
CA VAL A 13 13.69 -41.77 -6.04
C VAL A 13 13.88 -40.44 -6.86
N ALA A 14 14.29 -39.26 -6.36
CA ALA A 14 15.52 -38.75 -5.72
C ALA A 14 16.55 -38.09 -6.68
N ALA A 15 16.85 -36.80 -6.44
CA ALA A 15 18.13 -36.07 -6.62
C ALA A 15 17.89 -34.59 -6.18
N VAL A 16 18.20 -34.11 -4.95
CA VAL A 16 19.51 -33.75 -4.32
C VAL A 16 20.27 -32.72 -5.17
N ALA A 17 20.51 -31.47 -4.74
CA ALA A 17 21.36 -30.97 -3.65
C ALA A 17 21.13 -29.44 -3.46
N ALA A 18 21.39 -28.74 -2.36
CA ALA A 18 21.79 -29.04 -0.99
C ALA A 18 21.47 -27.80 -0.13
N VAL A 19 20.88 -28.03 1.05
CA VAL A 19 20.78 -27.05 2.15
C VAL A 19 22.04 -27.20 2.98
N ALA A 20 22.82 -26.13 3.14
CA ALA A 20 23.87 -26.09 4.15
C ALA A 20 23.24 -25.75 5.51
N ALA A 21 22.88 -26.78 6.27
CA ALA A 21 22.69 -26.66 7.71
C ALA A 21 24.08 -26.61 8.35
N VAL A 22 24.46 -25.44 8.88
CA VAL A 22 25.66 -25.32 9.70
C VAL A 22 25.33 -25.90 11.08
N ALA A 23 25.88 -27.08 11.35
CA ALA A 23 25.90 -27.66 12.69
C ALA A 23 26.73 -26.76 13.62
N LEU A 24 26.19 -26.44 14.81
CA LEU A 24 26.97 -25.91 15.92
C LEU A 24 27.93 -27.00 16.41
N GLY A 25 29.08 -27.10 15.74
CA GLY A 25 30.28 -27.72 16.28
C GLY A 25 31.09 -26.65 17.00
N ALA A 26 31.55 -26.95 18.22
CA ALA A 26 32.47 -26.11 18.96
C ALA A 26 33.77 -25.91 18.16
N LEU A 27 33.91 -24.74 17.54
CA LEU A 27 35.17 -24.24 17.00
C LEU A 27 35.49 -22.95 17.72
N SER A 28 36.39 -23.04 18.70
CA SER A 28 37.15 -21.90 19.25
C SER A 28 38.12 -21.34 18.20
N GLY A 29 37.58 -20.89 17.08
CA GLY A 29 38.32 -20.21 16.03
C GLY A 29 37.51 -19.04 15.54
N CYS A 30 37.91 -17.82 15.91
CA CYS A 30 37.51 -16.59 15.21
C CYS A 30 38.10 -16.60 13.79
N GLY A 31 37.65 -17.53 12.95
CA GLY A 31 37.90 -17.48 11.52
C GLY A 31 36.99 -16.40 10.95
N GLN A 32 37.54 -15.22 10.67
CA GLN A 32 36.83 -14.21 9.89
C GLN A 32 36.41 -14.85 8.56
N ILE A 33 35.10 -14.91 8.31
CA ILE A 33 34.58 -15.24 6.99
C ILE A 33 35.02 -14.10 6.08
N VAL A 34 36.09 -14.31 5.32
CA VAL A 34 36.52 -13.40 4.26
C VAL A 34 35.59 -13.63 3.09
N LEU A 35 34.54 -12.81 2.97
CA LEU A 35 33.71 -12.79 1.78
C LEU A 35 34.55 -12.28 0.60
N PRO A 36 34.50 -12.93 -0.57
CA PRO A 36 35.18 -12.42 -1.75
C PRO A 36 34.66 -11.01 -2.09
N PRO A 37 35.50 -10.12 -2.62
CA PRO A 37 35.07 -8.79 -3.02
C PRO A 37 33.93 -8.92 -4.05
N MET A 38 32.82 -8.23 -3.79
CA MET A 38 31.71 -8.12 -4.74
C MET A 38 32.22 -7.45 -6.01
N ASP A 39 31.86 -7.98 -7.18
CA ASP A 39 32.16 -7.29 -8.42
C ASP A 39 31.45 -5.92 -8.48
N GLY A 40 31.99 -5.02 -9.32
CA GLY A 40 31.50 -3.64 -9.40
C GLY A 40 30.04 -3.54 -9.85
N GLU A 41 29.55 -4.49 -10.64
CA GLU A 41 28.15 -4.52 -11.08
C GLU A 41 27.20 -4.88 -9.94
N THR A 42 27.54 -5.89 -9.15
CA THR A 42 26.75 -6.34 -8.00
C THR A 42 26.73 -5.26 -6.92
N ALA A 43 27.86 -4.60 -6.67
CA ALA A 43 27.93 -3.48 -5.74
C ALA A 43 27.00 -2.31 -6.17
N ARG A 44 26.99 -1.97 -7.47
CA ARG A 44 26.12 -0.93 -8.04
C ARG A 44 24.63 -1.29 -7.90
N LYS A 45 24.23 -2.50 -8.33
CA LYS A 45 22.83 -2.96 -8.21
C LYS A 45 22.34 -2.97 -6.76
N ALA A 46 23.20 -3.37 -5.82
CA ALA A 46 22.89 -3.33 -4.40
C ALA A 46 22.73 -1.88 -3.88
N GLY A 47 23.53 -0.94 -4.38
CA GLY A 47 23.40 0.50 -4.11
C GLY A 47 22.06 1.05 -4.58
N GLU A 48 21.72 0.83 -5.84
CA GLU A 48 20.46 1.27 -6.44
C GLU A 48 19.23 0.67 -5.74
N HIS A 49 19.30 -0.61 -5.36
CA HIS A 49 18.23 -1.24 -4.58
C HIS A 49 18.07 -0.57 -3.21
N ARG A 50 19.16 -0.27 -2.49
CA ARG A 50 19.09 0.42 -1.19
C ARG A 50 18.48 1.82 -1.32
N GLU A 51 18.87 2.56 -2.36
CA GLU A 51 18.32 3.89 -2.64
C GLU A 51 16.81 3.82 -2.91
N ARG A 52 16.37 2.89 -3.76
CA ARG A 52 14.95 2.63 -4.01
C ARG A 52 14.18 2.28 -2.73
N GLN A 53 14.74 1.44 -1.87
CA GLN A 53 14.10 1.11 -0.59
C GLN A 53 14.02 2.32 0.35
N ALA A 54 14.99 3.23 0.32
CA ALA A 54 14.96 4.48 1.07
C ALA A 54 13.87 5.43 0.51
N GLU A 55 13.72 5.52 -0.81
CA GLU A 55 12.62 6.26 -1.46
C GLU A 55 11.25 5.73 -1.03
N LEU A 56 11.04 4.42 -1.12
CA LEU A 56 9.80 3.77 -0.68
C LEU A 56 9.50 4.06 0.80
N SER A 57 10.53 3.97 1.65
CA SER A 57 10.41 4.22 3.09
C SER A 57 10.05 5.69 3.39
N ARG A 58 10.62 6.64 2.63
CA ARG A 58 10.30 8.07 2.74
C ARG A 58 8.86 8.35 2.37
N VAL A 59 8.39 7.88 1.22
CA VAL A 59 6.99 8.07 0.79
C VAL A 59 6.01 7.43 1.77
N ALA A 60 6.30 6.21 2.24
CA ALA A 60 5.50 5.56 3.26
C ALA A 60 5.46 6.36 4.57
N GLY A 61 6.58 6.95 4.98
CA GLY A 61 6.65 7.83 6.15
C GLY A 61 5.79 9.09 5.99
N TRP A 62 5.82 9.70 4.80
CA TRP A 62 4.96 10.85 4.49
C TRP A 62 3.47 10.50 4.45
N MET A 63 3.12 9.30 3.99
CA MET A 63 1.72 8.84 3.98
C MET A 63 1.22 8.35 5.35
N THR A 64 2.12 8.05 6.30
CA THR A 64 1.75 7.54 7.63
C THR A 64 1.52 8.70 8.59
N GLY A 65 0.43 8.65 9.35
CA GLY A 65 0.08 9.66 10.36
C GLY A 65 -1.41 10.00 10.37
N SER A 66 -1.73 11.12 11.01
CA SER A 66 -3.07 11.72 11.00
C SER A 66 -3.03 13.02 10.22
N PHE A 67 -4.03 13.26 9.39
CA PHE A 67 -4.11 14.40 8.50
C PHE A 67 -5.52 15.00 8.50
N SER A 68 -5.62 16.25 8.07
CA SER A 68 -6.84 17.05 8.15
C SER A 68 -6.99 17.94 6.93
N SER A 69 -8.20 17.99 6.35
CA SER A 69 -8.58 19.00 5.36
C SER A 69 -9.24 20.25 5.96
N ARG A 70 -9.35 20.36 7.30
CA ARG A 70 -9.95 21.51 8.01
C ARG A 70 -9.55 22.89 7.48
N ALA A 71 -8.26 23.11 7.20
CA ALA A 71 -7.79 24.41 6.71
C ALA A 71 -8.33 24.74 5.31
N GLN A 72 -8.53 23.73 4.46
CA GLN A 72 -9.20 23.87 3.17
C GLN A 72 -10.70 24.09 3.35
N ALA A 73 -11.38 23.27 4.16
CA ALA A 73 -12.81 23.38 4.44
C ALA A 73 -13.21 24.72 5.09
N TRP A 74 -12.28 25.35 5.82
CA TRP A 74 -12.47 26.70 6.36
C TRP A 74 -12.38 27.78 5.27
N ARG A 75 -11.46 27.63 4.30
CA ARG A 75 -11.27 28.56 3.18
C ARG A 75 -12.36 28.44 2.12
N ASP A 76 -12.80 27.21 1.81
CA ASP A 76 -13.84 26.91 0.83
C ASP A 76 -14.83 25.89 1.40
N ARG A 77 -16.09 26.32 1.57
CA ARG A 77 -17.16 25.54 2.20
C ARG A 77 -17.67 24.39 1.34
N GLU A 78 -17.30 24.29 0.06
CA GLU A 78 -17.59 23.11 -0.75
C GLU A 78 -16.77 21.89 -0.33
N PHE A 79 -15.61 22.10 0.29
CA PHE A 79 -14.82 21.01 0.87
C PHE A 79 -15.28 20.73 2.30
N ARG A 80 -15.56 19.45 2.58
CA ARG A 80 -15.83 18.98 3.94
C ARG A 80 -14.54 18.90 4.77
N ASP A 81 -14.65 19.08 6.10
CA ASP A 81 -13.55 18.78 7.02
C ASP A 81 -13.43 17.26 7.20
N ILE A 82 -12.45 16.68 6.51
CA ILE A 82 -12.17 15.25 6.50
C ILE A 82 -10.89 14.98 7.28
N ARG A 83 -10.95 13.95 8.12
CA ARG A 83 -9.81 13.34 8.80
C ARG A 83 -9.36 12.12 8.04
N LEU A 84 -8.06 12.03 7.80
CA LEU A 84 -7.42 10.88 7.21
C LEU A 84 -6.41 10.32 8.22
N HIS A 85 -6.55 9.04 8.54
CA HIS A 85 -5.61 8.34 9.40
C HIS A 85 -5.00 7.18 8.63
N ALA A 86 -3.68 7.06 8.66
CA ALA A 86 -2.93 6.04 7.98
C ALA A 86 -1.86 5.48 8.92
N VAL A 87 -1.87 4.16 9.13
CA VAL A 87 -0.91 3.47 10.00
C VAL A 87 -0.30 2.28 9.32
N ARG A 88 0.97 2.02 9.60
CA ARG A 88 1.66 0.84 9.08
C ARG A 88 1.12 -0.42 9.74
N ILE A 89 0.81 -1.41 8.91
CA ILE A 89 0.42 -2.76 9.32
C ILE A 89 1.46 -3.76 8.83
N TRP A 90 1.54 -4.91 9.49
CA TRP A 90 2.47 -6.00 9.15
C TRP A 90 3.93 -5.52 8.90
N PRO A 91 4.58 -4.84 9.87
CA PRO A 91 5.89 -4.21 9.66
C PRO A 91 7.01 -5.19 9.31
N ASN A 92 6.84 -6.49 9.63
CA ASN A 92 7.81 -7.54 9.36
C ASN A 92 7.80 -8.06 7.91
N ARG A 93 6.87 -7.58 7.07
CA ARG A 93 6.83 -7.95 5.65
C ARG A 93 7.89 -7.20 4.85
N ASN A 94 8.44 -7.90 3.85
CA ASN A 94 9.47 -7.39 2.93
C ASN A 94 8.98 -7.24 1.49
N ASP A 95 7.69 -7.52 1.23
CA ASP A 95 7.06 -7.44 -0.11
C ASP A 95 6.40 -6.08 -0.39
N GLY A 96 6.72 -5.07 0.42
CA GLY A 96 6.19 -3.72 0.34
C GLY A 96 5.88 -3.13 1.71
N VAL A 97 5.46 -1.86 1.71
CA VAL A 97 4.95 -1.19 2.91
C VAL A 97 3.43 -1.25 2.90
N TRP A 98 2.85 -1.82 3.94
CA TRP A 98 1.40 -1.98 4.06
C TRP A 98 0.83 -0.94 5.01
N LEU A 99 -0.20 -0.21 4.57
CA LEU A 99 -0.86 0.84 5.33
C LEU A 99 -2.34 0.52 5.46
N TYR A 100 -2.89 0.53 6.67
CA TYR A 100 -4.34 0.67 6.87
C TYR A 100 -4.66 2.15 6.84
N VAL A 101 -5.67 2.55 6.04
CA VAL A 101 -6.07 3.94 5.85
C VAL A 101 -7.57 4.08 6.04
N GLU A 102 -7.99 5.08 6.81
CA GLU A 102 -9.38 5.49 6.92
C GLU A 102 -9.59 6.98 6.70
N GLN A 103 -10.75 7.32 6.17
CA GLN A 103 -11.21 8.69 5.97
C GLN A 103 -12.61 8.85 6.57
N ALA A 104 -12.78 9.86 7.41
CA ALA A 104 -14.03 10.19 8.09
C ALA A 104 -14.27 11.70 8.08
N GLU A 105 -15.53 12.12 8.13
CA GLU A 105 -15.85 13.51 8.45
C GLU A 105 -15.46 13.81 9.90
N ALA A 106 -14.94 15.01 10.16
CA ALA A 106 -14.45 15.40 11.49
C ALA A 106 -15.52 15.29 12.59
N GLU A 107 -16.79 15.48 12.24
CA GLU A 107 -17.93 15.36 13.16
C GLU A 107 -18.37 13.90 13.40
N ARG A 108 -17.90 12.96 12.58
CA ARG A 108 -18.27 11.53 12.64
C ARG A 108 -17.03 10.62 12.56
N PRO A 109 -16.02 10.80 13.44
CA PRO A 109 -14.73 10.13 13.31
C PRO A 109 -14.82 8.60 13.43
N THR A 110 -15.86 8.07 14.11
CA THR A 110 -16.07 6.64 14.30
C THR A 110 -16.83 5.96 13.14
N ARG A 111 -17.25 6.74 12.14
CA ARG A 111 -18.00 6.25 10.97
C ARG A 111 -17.28 6.64 9.69
N PRO A 112 -16.07 6.11 9.44
CA PRO A 112 -15.34 6.39 8.22
C PRO A 112 -16.18 5.99 7.01
N TYR A 113 -16.28 6.88 6.04
CA TYR A 113 -16.97 6.58 4.78
C TYR A 113 -16.07 5.78 3.83
N ARG A 114 -14.75 5.75 4.09
CA ARG A 114 -13.79 4.97 3.33
C ARG A 114 -12.74 4.36 4.25
N GLN A 115 -12.52 3.07 4.07
CA GLN A 115 -11.43 2.31 4.66
C GLN A 115 -10.76 1.47 3.57
N ARG A 116 -9.43 1.46 3.54
CA ARG A 116 -8.62 0.72 2.57
C ARG A 116 -7.38 0.16 3.24
N VAL A 117 -6.80 -0.85 2.60
CA VAL A 117 -5.40 -1.21 2.81
C VAL A 117 -4.64 -0.83 1.54
N TYR A 118 -3.51 -0.15 1.70
CA TYR A 118 -2.59 0.14 0.61
C TYR A 118 -1.32 -0.70 0.76
N ARG A 119 -0.81 -1.22 -0.36
CA ARG A 119 0.53 -1.81 -0.43
C ARG A 119 1.39 -0.95 -1.34
N LEU A 120 2.35 -0.24 -0.74
CA LEU A 120 3.35 0.52 -1.47
C LEU A 120 4.52 -0.39 -1.85
N ARG A 121 4.89 -0.38 -3.12
CA ARG A 121 6.05 -1.10 -3.67
C ARG A 121 6.80 -0.18 -4.60
N ILE A 122 8.13 -0.33 -4.66
CA ILE A 122 8.94 0.35 -5.66
C ILE A 122 9.30 -0.63 -6.78
N GLN A 123 9.15 -0.19 -8.02
CA GLN A 123 9.51 -0.94 -9.22
C GLN A 123 10.97 -0.67 -9.60
N ASP A 124 11.53 -1.53 -10.46
CA ASP A 124 12.92 -1.38 -10.93
C ASP A 124 13.16 -0.09 -11.72
N ASN A 125 12.11 0.46 -12.33
CA ASN A 125 12.14 1.75 -13.02
C ASN A 125 12.05 2.97 -12.08
N GLY A 126 12.02 2.77 -10.76
CA GLY A 126 11.93 3.82 -9.74
C GLY A 126 10.53 4.35 -9.47
N LEU A 127 9.49 3.85 -10.15
CA LEU A 127 8.11 4.22 -9.86
C LEU A 127 7.63 3.53 -8.58
N ILE A 128 6.92 4.26 -7.74
CA ILE A 128 6.24 3.71 -6.57
C ILE A 128 4.80 3.40 -6.96
N VAL A 129 4.37 2.16 -6.74
CA VAL A 129 3.00 1.70 -6.98
C VAL A 129 2.31 1.49 -5.64
N SER A 130 1.16 2.14 -5.47
CA SER A 130 0.25 1.94 -4.35
C SER A 130 -0.90 1.06 -4.80
N ASP A 131 -0.85 -0.23 -4.46
CA ASP A 131 -1.97 -1.13 -4.70
C ASP A 131 -3.13 -0.78 -3.76
N VAL A 132 -4.36 -0.77 -4.28
CA VAL A 132 -5.56 -0.46 -3.50
C VAL A 132 -6.32 -1.73 -3.18
N LEU A 133 -6.49 -2.04 -1.89
CA LEU A 133 -7.19 -3.23 -1.43
C LEU A 133 -8.37 -2.88 -0.51
N THR A 134 -9.45 -3.65 -0.62
CA THR A 134 -10.63 -3.54 0.25
C THR A 134 -10.58 -4.58 1.36
N LEU A 135 -11.08 -4.16 2.52
CA LEU A 135 -11.24 -5.02 3.69
C LEU A 135 -12.40 -6.01 3.45
N PRO A 136 -12.33 -7.23 4.02
CA PRO A 136 -13.40 -8.21 3.90
C PRO A 136 -14.64 -7.77 4.70
N GLY A 137 -15.79 -8.38 4.42
CA GLY A 137 -17.03 -8.27 5.20
C GLY A 137 -17.49 -6.82 5.46
N GLU A 138 -18.06 -6.56 6.63
CA GLU A 138 -18.54 -5.22 6.99
C GLU A 138 -17.37 -4.28 7.34
N PRO A 139 -17.16 -3.16 6.61
CA PRO A 139 -15.99 -2.29 6.84
C PRO A 139 -15.94 -1.66 8.23
N LEU A 140 -17.10 -1.27 8.79
CA LEU A 140 -17.18 -0.54 10.05
C LEU A 140 -16.63 -1.33 11.25
N ARG A 141 -16.50 -2.66 11.17
CA ARG A 141 -15.83 -3.45 12.22
C ARG A 141 -14.37 -3.02 12.46
N PHE A 142 -13.73 -2.49 11.42
CA PHE A 142 -12.34 -2.03 11.44
C PHE A 142 -12.22 -0.53 11.74
N ALA A 143 -13.33 0.20 11.90
CA ALA A 143 -13.28 1.64 12.16
C ALA A 143 -12.46 1.95 13.41
N GLU A 144 -11.63 2.98 13.35
CA GLU A 144 -10.70 3.39 14.40
C GLU A 144 -9.56 2.39 14.70
N ALA A 145 -9.36 1.36 13.86
CA ALA A 145 -8.24 0.43 14.04
C ALA A 145 -6.86 1.10 13.89
N TRP A 146 -6.78 2.33 13.39
CA TRP A 146 -5.54 3.12 13.44
C TRP A 146 -5.12 3.52 14.85
N LYS A 147 -6.07 3.60 15.80
CA LYS A 147 -5.77 3.88 17.21
C LYS A 147 -5.18 2.66 17.92
N ASP A 148 -5.58 1.47 17.48
CA ASP A 148 -5.12 0.19 18.01
C ASP A 148 -5.05 -0.85 16.88
N VAL A 149 -3.84 -0.99 16.32
CA VAL A 149 -3.57 -1.91 15.20
C VAL A 149 -3.77 -3.38 15.57
N SER A 150 -3.83 -3.73 16.85
CA SER A 150 -4.10 -5.12 17.28
C SER A 150 -5.50 -5.59 16.86
N ARG A 151 -6.43 -4.65 16.64
CA ARG A 151 -7.76 -4.91 16.06
C ARG A 151 -7.70 -5.45 14.62
N LEU A 152 -6.56 -5.29 13.95
CA LEU A 152 -6.28 -5.87 12.63
C LEU A 152 -5.48 -7.19 12.73
N GLY A 153 -5.20 -7.70 13.93
CA GLY A 153 -4.30 -8.84 14.15
C GLY A 153 -4.76 -10.15 13.52
N GLY A 154 -6.06 -10.34 13.32
CA GLY A 154 -6.62 -11.49 12.60
C GLY A 154 -6.68 -11.33 11.09
N LEU A 155 -6.32 -10.16 10.55
CA LEU A 155 -6.34 -9.87 9.12
C LEU A 155 -4.99 -10.26 8.50
N THR A 156 -5.05 -10.90 7.36
CA THR A 156 -3.89 -11.23 6.52
C THR A 156 -4.08 -10.67 5.11
N PRO A 157 -3.00 -10.57 4.30
CA PRO A 157 -3.12 -10.16 2.91
C PRO A 157 -4.10 -11.02 2.09
N ALA A 158 -4.27 -12.30 2.43
CA ALA A 158 -5.17 -13.21 1.71
C ALA A 158 -6.65 -12.89 1.94
N ASP A 159 -6.99 -12.18 3.01
CA ASP A 159 -8.35 -11.75 3.31
C ASP A 159 -8.76 -10.47 2.56
N LEU A 160 -7.78 -9.81 1.93
CA LEU A 160 -7.99 -8.55 1.21
C LEU A 160 -8.37 -8.81 -0.24
N THR A 161 -9.24 -7.97 -0.79
CA THR A 161 -9.57 -7.99 -2.22
C THR A 161 -8.89 -6.83 -2.92
N ALA A 162 -8.01 -7.12 -3.88
CA ALA A 162 -7.38 -6.09 -4.71
C ALA A 162 -8.42 -5.40 -5.61
N LYS A 163 -8.24 -4.11 -5.87
CA LYS A 163 -8.99 -3.36 -6.89
C LYS A 163 -8.09 -3.17 -8.12
N PRO A 164 -8.10 -4.11 -9.08
CA PRO A 164 -7.26 -4.00 -10.28
C PRO A 164 -7.64 -2.74 -11.07
N GLY A 165 -6.64 -2.06 -11.61
CA GLY A 165 -6.79 -0.81 -12.36
C GLY A 165 -6.91 0.43 -11.48
N CYS A 166 -7.04 0.27 -10.15
CA CYS A 166 -7.08 1.38 -9.19
C CYS A 166 -5.72 1.66 -8.55
N GLU A 167 -4.65 1.02 -8.98
CA GLU A 167 -3.31 1.28 -8.49
C GLU A 167 -2.90 2.73 -8.79
N VAL A 168 -2.33 3.40 -7.79
CA VAL A 168 -1.76 4.74 -7.98
C VAL A 168 -0.27 4.60 -8.25
N VAL A 169 0.19 5.15 -9.38
CA VAL A 169 1.59 5.15 -9.78
C VAL A 169 2.19 6.52 -9.51
N LEU A 170 3.13 6.59 -8.57
CA LEU A 170 3.79 7.80 -8.12
C LEU A 170 5.20 7.89 -8.70
N LYS A 171 5.56 9.09 -9.14
CA LYS A 171 6.88 9.45 -9.63
C LYS A 171 7.45 10.59 -8.79
N ARG A 172 8.74 10.52 -8.50
CA ARG A 172 9.49 11.60 -7.86
C ARG A 172 9.56 12.83 -8.79
N THR A 173 9.26 14.00 -8.26
CA THR A 173 9.35 15.30 -8.96
C THR A 173 10.72 15.95 -8.72
N ALA A 174 10.97 17.07 -9.41
CA ALA A 174 12.21 17.84 -9.24
C ALA A 174 12.36 18.42 -7.82
N ASP A 175 11.25 18.71 -7.15
CA ASP A 175 11.19 19.29 -5.80
C ASP A 175 11.26 18.22 -4.68
N ASP A 176 11.69 17.00 -5.00
CA ASP A 176 11.70 15.84 -4.10
C ASP A 176 10.32 15.46 -3.54
N LEU A 177 9.24 15.78 -4.25
CA LEU A 177 7.88 15.33 -3.92
C LEU A 177 7.51 14.12 -4.78
N TYR A 178 6.37 13.49 -4.50
CA TYR A 178 5.87 12.37 -5.30
C TYR A 178 4.49 12.68 -5.84
N GLU A 179 4.34 12.56 -7.15
CA GLU A 179 3.09 12.85 -7.85
C GLU A 179 2.72 11.74 -8.81
N GLY A 180 1.42 11.54 -9.00
CA GLY A 180 0.90 10.65 -10.02
C GLY A 180 -0.54 10.26 -9.73
N GLY A 181 -0.95 9.10 -10.23
CA GLY A 181 -2.36 8.75 -10.19
C GLY A 181 -2.67 7.37 -10.73
N THR A 182 -3.96 7.08 -10.84
CA THR A 182 -4.46 5.91 -11.58
C THR A 182 -4.13 6.03 -13.07
N VAL A 183 -3.79 4.92 -13.70
CA VAL A 183 -3.45 4.89 -15.13
C VAL A 183 -4.67 4.50 -15.97
N GLY A 184 -5.08 5.39 -16.88
CA GLY A 184 -6.21 5.15 -17.77
C GLY A 184 -7.55 5.06 -17.02
N GLU A 185 -8.48 4.26 -17.55
CA GLU A 185 -9.87 4.14 -17.08
C GLU A 185 -10.15 2.78 -16.40
N GLY A 186 -9.09 2.03 -16.03
CA GLY A 186 -9.23 0.66 -15.54
C GLY A 186 -9.83 0.51 -14.14
N CYS A 187 -9.88 1.58 -13.35
CA CYS A 187 -10.44 1.54 -12.00
C CYS A 187 -11.98 1.59 -12.04
N ALA A 188 -12.61 0.42 -12.16
CA ALA A 188 -14.06 0.31 -12.19
C ALA A 188 -14.72 0.86 -10.90
N SER A 189 -15.78 1.64 -11.09
CA SER A 189 -16.54 2.28 -10.02
C SER A 189 -18.00 2.46 -10.44
N GLU A 190 -18.94 2.01 -9.61
CA GLU A 190 -20.38 2.19 -9.83
C GLU A 190 -20.96 3.34 -8.97
N LEU A 191 -20.11 4.01 -8.18
CA LEU A 191 -20.54 5.10 -7.31
C LEU A 191 -21.11 6.24 -8.15
N GLY A 192 -22.30 6.73 -7.79
CA GLY A 192 -22.90 7.90 -8.44
C GLY A 192 -23.13 7.77 -9.95
N GLY A 193 -23.28 6.54 -10.47
CA GLY A 193 -23.45 6.28 -11.90
C GLY A 193 -22.16 6.34 -12.73
N ALA A 194 -21.00 6.29 -12.08
CA ALA A 194 -19.73 6.18 -12.78
C ALA A 194 -19.60 4.81 -13.48
N ALA A 195 -18.76 4.78 -14.51
CA ALA A 195 -18.19 3.57 -15.10
C ALA A 195 -16.77 3.33 -14.55
N TYR A 196 -16.01 4.40 -14.33
CA TYR A 196 -14.66 4.34 -13.77
C TYR A 196 -14.38 5.52 -12.83
N ALA A 197 -13.33 5.38 -12.03
CA ALA A 197 -12.80 6.45 -11.19
C ALA A 197 -11.34 6.72 -11.54
N THR A 198 -10.90 7.95 -11.32
CA THR A 198 -9.49 8.31 -11.32
C THR A 198 -9.09 8.90 -9.98
N SER A 199 -7.82 8.77 -9.65
CA SER A 199 -7.20 9.41 -8.49
C SER A 199 -5.92 10.11 -8.93
N ASP A 200 -5.78 11.39 -8.61
CA ASP A 200 -4.52 12.12 -8.71
C ASP A 200 -4.02 12.41 -7.30
N VAL A 201 -2.75 12.13 -7.03
CA VAL A 201 -2.15 12.17 -5.71
C VAL A 201 -0.82 12.90 -5.74
N ARG A 202 -0.62 13.83 -4.81
CA ARG A 202 0.67 14.43 -4.48
C ARG A 202 1.01 14.11 -3.02
N VAL A 203 2.22 13.64 -2.76
CA VAL A 203 2.71 13.30 -1.41
C VAL A 203 4.00 14.06 -1.12
N GLY A 204 4.06 14.64 0.08
CA GLY A 204 5.20 15.40 0.56
C GLY A 204 5.33 15.37 2.09
N PRO A 205 6.34 16.04 2.66
CA PRO A 205 6.57 16.05 4.11
C PRO A 205 5.39 16.63 4.90
N ASP A 206 4.70 17.62 4.33
CA ASP A 206 3.60 18.35 5.00
C ASP A 206 2.25 17.63 4.92
N GLY A 207 2.15 16.58 4.11
CA GLY A 207 0.92 15.80 3.93
C GLY A 207 0.73 15.32 2.49
N LEU A 208 -0.54 15.21 2.10
CA LEU A 208 -0.92 14.68 0.80
C LEU A 208 -2.11 15.43 0.21
N ASP A 209 -2.11 15.60 -1.10
CA ASP A 209 -3.25 16.08 -1.85
C ASP A 209 -3.83 14.91 -2.63
N SER A 210 -5.16 14.74 -2.62
CA SER A 210 -5.84 13.61 -3.25
C SER A 210 -7.08 14.08 -4.00
N TRP A 211 -7.15 13.77 -5.29
CA TRP A 211 -8.25 14.16 -6.17
C TRP A 211 -8.92 12.93 -6.77
N ASP A 212 -9.92 12.42 -6.06
CA ASP A 212 -10.73 11.32 -6.55
C ASP A 212 -11.94 11.83 -7.33
N ARG A 213 -12.11 11.32 -8.54
CA ARG A 213 -13.19 11.70 -9.47
C ARG A 213 -13.78 10.46 -10.10
N GLY A 214 -15.08 10.48 -10.36
CA GLY A 214 -15.76 9.41 -11.10
C GLY A 214 -16.34 9.91 -12.40
N PHE A 215 -16.27 9.08 -13.43
CA PHE A 215 -16.67 9.40 -14.79
C PHE A 215 -17.63 8.33 -15.31
N ASP A 216 -18.66 8.75 -16.04
CA ASP A 216 -19.54 7.83 -16.76
C ASP A 216 -18.85 7.23 -18.01
N ALA A 217 -19.55 6.35 -18.72
CA ALA A 217 -19.02 5.68 -19.91
C ALA A 217 -18.71 6.62 -21.09
N SER A 218 -19.16 7.88 -21.05
CA SER A 218 -18.84 8.91 -22.04
C SER A 218 -17.63 9.77 -21.64
N GLY A 219 -17.04 9.51 -20.46
CA GLY A 219 -15.93 10.29 -19.91
C GLY A 219 -16.39 11.58 -19.21
N LYS A 220 -17.69 11.74 -18.93
CA LYS A 220 -18.20 12.90 -18.18
C LYS A 220 -18.07 12.65 -16.69
N GLN A 221 -17.51 13.61 -15.95
CA GLN A 221 -17.43 13.54 -14.50
C GLN A 221 -18.84 13.56 -13.88
N VAL A 222 -19.14 12.57 -13.05
CA VAL A 222 -20.44 12.39 -12.36
C VAL A 222 -20.36 12.56 -10.86
N TRP A 223 -19.18 12.39 -10.27
CA TRP A 223 -18.93 12.71 -8.86
C TRP A 223 -17.47 13.11 -8.61
N GLY A 224 -17.22 13.60 -7.39
CA GLY A 224 -15.91 14.10 -6.98
C GLY A 224 -15.81 15.61 -7.14
N SER A 225 -14.73 16.19 -6.62
CA SER A 225 -14.50 17.63 -6.69
C SER A 225 -14.26 18.07 -8.14
N VAL A 226 -14.88 19.18 -8.55
CA VAL A 226 -14.56 19.87 -9.82
C VAL A 226 -13.58 21.03 -9.61
N LYS A 227 -13.33 21.42 -8.36
CA LYS A 227 -12.47 22.55 -8.00
C LYS A 227 -11.01 22.18 -7.81
N GLY A 228 -10.72 20.94 -7.44
CA GLY A 228 -9.37 20.48 -7.15
C GLY A 228 -9.30 19.39 -6.08
N PRO A 229 -8.08 18.96 -5.71
CA PRO A 229 -7.84 17.91 -4.73
C PRO A 229 -8.34 18.30 -3.33
N TYR A 230 -8.62 17.31 -2.50
CA TYR A 230 -8.62 17.49 -1.06
C TYR A 230 -7.17 17.68 -0.57
N GLU A 231 -6.95 18.71 0.25
CA GLU A 231 -5.64 19.03 0.83
C GLU A 231 -5.53 18.48 2.25
N PHE A 232 -4.90 17.33 2.43
CA PHE A 232 -4.72 16.71 3.74
C PHE A 232 -3.37 17.11 4.33
N ARG A 233 -3.41 18.04 5.30
CA ARG A 233 -2.21 18.47 6.02
C ARG A 233 -2.03 17.70 7.32
N ARG A 234 -0.78 17.35 7.62
CA ARG A 234 -0.43 16.56 8.80
C ARG A 234 -0.89 17.26 10.08
N ILE A 235 -1.52 16.51 10.96
CA ILE A 235 -1.83 16.93 12.33
C ILE A 235 -0.61 16.58 13.17
N VAL A 236 0.09 17.59 13.66
CA VAL A 236 1.12 17.41 14.68
C VAL A 236 0.40 17.42 16.04
N PRO A 237 0.60 16.40 16.89
CA PRO A 237 0.07 16.38 18.26
C PRO A 237 0.51 17.58 19.09
#